data_AF-A0A380FDP3-F1
#
_entry.id   AF-A0A380FDP3-F1
#
_cell.length_a   1.000
_cell.length_b   1.000
_cell.length_c   1.000
_cell.angle_alpha   90.00
_cell.angle_beta   90.00
_cell.angle_gamma   90.00
#
_symmetry.space_group_name_H-M   'P 1'
#
loop_
_entity.id
_entity.type
_entity.pdbx_description
1 polymer ?
#
loop_
_entity_poly.entity_id
_entity_poly.type
_entity_poly.pdbx_seq_one_letter_code
_entity_poly.pdbx_strand_id
1 'polypeptide(L)'
;MVLKNRRFFIKGGDQRTHHVHVFPKSERAQIERHLAVRDYLLAHDNMAEHYGELKRKLAKSFRFDSEGYCQSKDAYMKRLESMALQWYNNKHQ
;
A
#
# COMPACT_ATOMS: atom_id res chain seq x y z
N MET A 1 -10.33 0.20 3.07
CA MET A 1 -9.66 0.66 4.32
C MET A 1 -9.78 2.18 4.44
N VAL A 2 -10.44 2.69 5.48
CA VAL A 2 -10.60 4.15 5.71
C VAL A 2 -9.39 4.66 6.47
N LEU A 3 -8.72 5.69 5.93
CA LEU A 3 -7.54 6.32 6.54
C LEU A 3 -8.00 7.58 7.27
N LYS A 4 -8.04 7.52 8.61
CA LYS A 4 -8.47 8.66 9.46
C LYS A 4 -7.54 9.85 9.27
N ASN A 5 -8.13 11.05 9.30
CA ASN A 5 -7.41 12.34 9.26
C ASN A 5 -6.48 12.53 8.05
N ARG A 6 -6.72 11.79 6.97
CA ARG A 6 -6.00 11.90 5.70
C ARG A 6 -6.62 12.99 4.83
N ARG A 7 -5.79 13.91 4.31
CA ARG A 7 -6.12 14.68 3.11
C ARG A 7 -5.60 13.94 1.88
N PHE A 8 -6.46 13.69 0.91
CA PHE A 8 -6.15 12.91 -0.28
C PHE A 8 -6.34 13.75 -1.54
N PHE A 9 -5.30 13.83 -2.36
CA PHE A 9 -5.30 14.57 -3.62
C PHE A 9 -4.94 13.64 -4.77
N ILE A 10 -5.63 13.80 -5.90
CA ILE A 10 -5.44 13.01 -7.11
C ILE A 10 -5.22 13.96 -8.28
N LYS A 11 -4.28 13.62 -9.17
CA LYS A 11 -4.06 14.32 -10.45
C LYS A 11 -4.22 13.35 -11.61
N GLY A 12 -4.77 13.85 -12.73
CA GLY A 12 -4.84 13.14 -14.01
C GLY A 12 -6.23 12.69 -14.45
N GLY A 13 -7.29 13.00 -13.69
CA GLY A 13 -8.66 12.59 -14.04
C GLY A 13 -8.78 11.07 -14.12
N ASP A 14 -9.26 10.56 -15.26
CA ASP A 14 -9.37 9.12 -15.53
C ASP A 14 -7.99 8.46 -15.72
N GLN A 15 -7.02 9.20 -16.26
CA GLN A 15 -5.64 8.78 -16.42
C GLN A 15 -4.82 9.20 -15.19
N ARG A 16 -5.16 8.62 -14.04
CA ARG A 16 -4.54 8.97 -12.75
C ARG A 16 -3.04 8.74 -12.80
N THR A 17 -2.27 9.79 -12.50
CA THR A 17 -0.80 9.75 -12.49
C THR A 17 -0.21 9.95 -11.10
N HIS A 18 -0.88 10.70 -10.23
CA HIS A 18 -0.37 11.03 -8.90
C HIS A 18 -1.45 10.85 -7.84
N HIS A 19 -1.07 10.19 -6.73
CA HIS A 19 -1.87 10.05 -5.52
C HIS A 19 -1.07 10.60 -4.35
N VAL A 20 -1.53 11.71 -3.76
CA VAL A 20 -0.86 12.35 -2.62
C VAL A 20 -1.66 12.08 -1.36
N HIS A 21 -1.04 11.38 -0.42
CA HIS A 21 -1.58 11.10 0.91
C HIS A 21 -0.90 12.02 1.93
N VAL A 22 -1.66 12.94 2.53
CA VAL A 22 -1.14 13.88 3.53
C VAL A 22 -1.76 13.58 4.88
N PHE A 23 -0.92 13.44 5.90
CA PHE A 23 -1.29 13.16 7.28
C PHE A 23 -0.67 14.21 8.20
N PRO A 24 -1.35 14.63 9.28
CA PRO A 24 -0.73 15.43 10.32
C PRO A 24 0.34 14.60 11.04
N LYS A 25 1.39 15.24 11.56
CA LYS A 25 2.49 14.55 12.27
C LYS A 25 2.01 13.74 13.49
N SER A 26 0.88 14.12 14.08
CA SER A 26 0.24 13.38 15.18
C SER A 26 -0.29 12.01 14.77
N GLU A 27 -0.58 11.77 13.48
CA GLU A 27 -1.05 10.48 12.95
C GLU A 27 0.12 9.53 12.64
N ARG A 28 1.02 9.33 13.62
CA ARG A 28 2.24 8.52 13.46
C ARG A 28 1.94 7.11 12.96
N ALA A 29 0.90 6.46 13.50
CA ALA A 29 0.49 5.12 13.08
C ALA A 29 0.02 5.05 11.61
N GLN A 30 -0.48 6.15 11.04
CA GLN A 30 -0.79 6.21 9.60
C GLN A 30 0.50 6.33 8.80
N ILE A 31 1.40 7.24 9.20
CA ILE A 31 2.67 7.49 8.52
C ILE A 31 3.55 6.24 8.53
N GLU A 32 3.75 5.65 9.70
CA GLU A 32 4.63 4.50 9.94
C GLU A 32 4.18 3.27 9.15
N ARG A 33 2.88 2.99 8.99
CA ARG A 33 2.47 1.84 8.16
C ARG A 33 2.87 1.98 6.69
N HIS A 34 2.81 3.20 6.15
CA HIS A 34 3.17 3.44 4.74
C HIS A 34 4.67 3.30 4.56
N LEU A 35 5.47 3.83 5.51
CA LEU A 35 6.92 3.68 5.52
C LEU A 35 7.33 2.22 5.72
N ALA A 36 6.70 1.51 6.66
CA ALA A 36 6.97 0.12 6.96
C ALA A 36 6.78 -0.76 5.72
N VAL A 37 5.67 -0.65 5.00
CA VAL A 37 5.44 -1.45 3.78
C VAL A 37 6.51 -1.15 2.72
N ARG A 38 6.85 0.13 2.51
CA ARG A 38 7.89 0.53 1.56
C ARG A 38 9.23 -0.11 1.92
N ASP A 39 9.66 0.07 3.15
CA ASP A 39 10.99 -0.35 3.61
C ASP A 39 11.08 -1.87 3.71
N TYR A 40 9.99 -2.53 4.11
CA TYR A 40 9.89 -3.99 4.13
C TYR A 40 10.05 -4.59 2.73
N LEU A 41 9.37 -4.04 1.73
CA LEU A 41 9.49 -4.51 0.34
C LEU A 41 10.88 -4.23 -0.26
N LEU A 42 11.53 -3.12 0.12
CA LEU A 42 12.90 -2.83 -0.30
C LEU A 42 13.93 -3.78 0.34
N ALA A 43 13.63 -4.33 1.52
CA ALA A 43 14.53 -5.24 2.23
C ALA A 43 14.27 -6.73 1.92
N HIS A 44 13.16 -7.08 1.26
CA HIS A 44 12.75 -8.45 1.00
C HIS A 44 12.33 -8.62 -0.47
N ASP A 45 13.31 -8.84 -1.34
CA ASP A 45 13.11 -8.94 -2.79
C ASP A 45 12.08 -10.00 -3.18
N ASN A 46 12.06 -11.14 -2.47
CA ASN A 46 11.08 -12.21 -2.68
C ASN A 46 9.63 -11.74 -2.43
N MET A 47 9.41 -10.91 -1.41
CA MET A 47 8.09 -10.35 -1.09
C MET A 47 7.68 -9.29 -2.11
N ALA A 48 8.63 -8.49 -2.59
CA ALA A 48 8.42 -7.52 -3.67
C ALA A 48 8.05 -8.21 -4.99
N GLU A 49 8.75 -9.29 -5.34
CA GLU A 49 8.48 -10.10 -6.52
C GLU A 49 7.07 -10.69 -6.47
N HIS A 50 6.73 -11.38 -5.38
CA HIS A 50 5.41 -11.98 -5.18
C HIS A 50 4.29 -10.93 -5.26
N TYR A 51 4.49 -9.77 -4.63
CA TYR A 51 3.50 -8.69 -4.72
C TYR A 51 3.38 -8.12 -6.14
N GLY A 52 4.50 -8.02 -6.86
CA GLY A 52 4.54 -7.62 -8.27
C GLY A 52 3.75 -8.58 -9.17
N GLU A 53 3.95 -9.89 -9.00
CA GLU A 53 3.23 -10.93 -9.73
C GLU A 53 1.72 -10.88 -9.47
N LEU A 54 1.33 -10.78 -8.20
CA LEU A 54 -0.08 -10.62 -7.82
C LEU A 54 -0.70 -9.41 -8.52
N LYS A 55 -0.04 -8.25 -8.49
CA LYS A 55 -0.53 -7.03 -9.16
C LYS A 55 -0.67 -7.23 -10.67
N ARG A 56 0.30 -7.88 -11.33
CA ARG A 56 0.24 -8.16 -12.78
C ARG A 56 -0.92 -9.10 -13.13
N LYS A 57 -1.11 -10.17 -12.34
CA LYS A 57 -2.24 -11.12 -12.53
C LYS A 57 -3.58 -10.40 -12.38
N LEU A 58 -3.75 -9.64 -11.30
CA LEU A 58 -5.00 -8.91 -11.05
C LEU A 58 -5.25 -7.82 -12.10
N ALA A 59 -4.23 -7.11 -12.58
CA ALA A 59 -4.40 -6.13 -13.64
C ALA A 59 -4.92 -6.75 -14.96
N LYS A 60 -4.55 -8.00 -15.25
CA LYS A 60 -5.10 -8.75 -16.39
C LYS A 60 -6.57 -9.13 -16.15
N SER A 61 -6.91 -9.58 -14.94
CA SER A 61 -8.28 -10.00 -14.59
C SER A 61 -9.26 -8.83 -14.44
N PHE A 62 -8.79 -7.67 -13.99
CA PHE A 62 -9.63 -6.50 -13.65
C PHE A 62 -9.28 -5.29 -14.52
N ARG A 63 -9.15 -5.50 -15.85
CA ARG A 63 -8.65 -4.48 -16.80
C ARG A 63 -9.41 -3.15 -16.77
N PHE A 64 -10.72 -3.21 -16.59
CA PHE A 64 -11.61 -2.04 -16.58
C PHE A 64 -12.30 -1.84 -15.23
N ASP A 65 -11.88 -2.58 -14.21
CA ASP A 65 -12.47 -2.57 -12.88
C ASP A 65 -11.43 -2.26 -11.82
N SER A 66 -11.20 -0.96 -11.61
CA SER A 66 -10.24 -0.50 -10.61
C SER A 66 -10.66 -0.85 -9.18
N GLU A 67 -11.97 -1.00 -8.93
CA GLU A 67 -12.49 -1.31 -7.60
C GLU A 67 -12.29 -2.80 -7.29
N GLY A 68 -12.71 -3.70 -8.19
CA GLY A 68 -12.48 -5.13 -8.07
C GLY A 68 -10.99 -5.48 -8.00
N TYR A 69 -10.14 -4.74 -8.74
CA TYR A 69 -8.69 -4.84 -8.59
C TYR A 69 -8.23 -4.51 -7.16
N CYS A 70 -8.73 -3.42 -6.56
CA CYS A 70 -8.38 -3.03 -5.20
C CYS A 70 -8.89 -4.03 -4.16
N GLN A 71 -10.15 -4.46 -4.28
CA GLN A 71 -10.78 -5.41 -3.37
C GLN A 71 -10.06 -6.77 -3.41
N SER A 72 -9.69 -7.25 -4.60
CA SER A 72 -9.05 -8.56 -4.78
C SER A 72 -7.67 -8.69 -4.14
N LYS A 73 -6.96 -7.58 -3.94
CA LYS A 73 -5.67 -7.57 -3.22
C LYS A 73 -5.74 -7.11 -1.77
N ASP A 74 -6.93 -6.73 -1.26
CA ASP A 74 -7.08 -6.16 0.08
C ASP A 74 -6.59 -7.11 1.19
N ALA A 75 -6.99 -8.39 1.11
CA ALA A 75 -6.56 -9.40 2.09
C ALA A 75 -5.03 -9.62 2.09
N TYR A 76 -4.42 -9.62 0.89
CA TYR A 76 -2.95 -9.71 0.78
C TYR A 76 -2.28 -8.47 1.37
N MET A 77 -2.79 -7.27 1.02
CA MET A 77 -2.23 -6.01 1.47
C MET A 77 -2.26 -5.89 3.00
N LYS A 78 -3.35 -6.30 3.65
CA LYS A 78 -3.47 -6.32 5.12
C LYS A 78 -2.42 -7.24 5.78
N ARG A 79 -2.17 -8.42 5.21
CA ARG A 79 -1.13 -9.33 5.72
C ARG A 79 0.27 -8.74 5.54
N LEU A 80 0.56 -8.22 4.34
CA LEU A 80 1.83 -7.57 4.04
C LEU A 80 2.08 -6.39 4.99
N GLU A 81 1.07 -5.55 5.23
CA GLU A 81 1.16 -4.43 6.17
C GLU A 81 1.44 -4.89 7.60
N SER A 82 0.77 -5.96 8.07
CA SER A 82 1.01 -6.51 9.39
C SER A 82 2.45 -7.03 9.54
N MET A 83 2.95 -7.79 8.57
CA MET A 83 4.34 -8.28 8.56
C MET A 83 5.34 -7.12 8.52
N ALA A 84 5.08 -6.13 7.66
CA ALA A 84 5.94 -4.97 7.51
C ALA A 84 6.02 -4.14 8.79
N LEU A 85 4.89 -3.90 9.47
CA LEU A 85 4.85 -3.19 10.74
C LEU A 85 5.62 -3.92 11.84
N GLN A 86 5.47 -5.24 11.95
CA GLN A 86 6.23 -6.04 12.92
C GLN A 86 7.73 -5.93 12.66
N TRP A 87 8.16 -6.09 11.40
CA TRP A 87 9.57 -5.96 11.01
C TRP A 87 10.13 -4.55 11.26
N TYR A 88 9.37 -3.51 10.91
CA TYR A 88 9.76 -2.11 11.07
C TYR A 88 9.95 -1.74 12.55
N ASN A 89 9.03 -2.18 13.42
CA ASN A 89 9.13 -1.95 14.86
C ASN A 89 10.35 -2.65 15.47
N ASN A 90 10.66 -3.87 15.05
CA ASN A 90 11.84 -4.61 15.53
C ASN A 90 13.17 -3.98 15.09
N LYS A 91 13.18 -3.22 13.99
CA LYS A 91 14.35 -2.49 13.48
C LYS A 91 14.57 -1.13 14.15
N HIS A 92 13.52 -0.56 14.75
CA HIS A 92 13.52 0.77 15.37
C HIS A 92 13.30 0.74 16.90
N GLN A 93 13.51 -0.43 17.51
CA GLN A 93 13.71 -0.61 18.95
C GLN A 93 15.16 -0.32 19.31
#